data_AF-A0A1S2HVQ8-F1
#
_entry.id   AF-A0A1S2HVQ8-F1
#
_cell.length_a   1.000
_cell.length_b   1.000
_cell.length_c   1.000
_cell.angle_alpha   90.00
_cell.angle_beta   90.00
_cell.angle_gamma   90.00
#
_symmetry.space_group_name_H-M   'P 1'
#
loop_
_entity.id
_entity.type
_entity.pdbx_description
1 polymer ?
#
loop_
_entity_poly.entity_id
_entity_poly.type
_entity_poly.pdbx_seq_one_letter_code
_entity_poly.pdbx_strand_id
1 'polypeptide(L)'
;MGNEPPDLSSIPGIKRDERVVFEYGTPETAFRIVADGAGYSFATRDRGSAWPLVWFNRLEDAERYVLVREGAARNDALWFDGRASTPDGVKVLEDDSERELRWHIDGHEHVVRALSDLGWSLAVRLAWVRQHSLAEVVEIVDSPAPGQRVGSVQS
;
A
#
# COMPACT_ATOMS: atom_id res chain seq x y z
N MET A 1 3.91 -40.11 -4.48
CA MET A 1 2.94 -39.11 -4.97
C MET A 1 2.51 -38.30 -3.77
N GLY A 2 2.91 -37.04 -3.70
CA GLY A 2 2.53 -36.15 -2.59
C GLY A 2 1.11 -35.66 -2.81
N ASN A 3 0.26 -35.75 -1.79
CA ASN A 3 -1.06 -35.14 -1.83
C ASN A 3 -0.89 -33.63 -1.93
N GLU A 4 -1.43 -33.05 -3.00
CA GLU A 4 -1.61 -31.60 -3.10
C GLU A 4 -2.41 -31.13 -1.87
N PRO A 5 -1.94 -30.11 -1.12
CA PRO A 5 -2.74 -29.58 -0.03
C PRO A 5 -4.06 -29.06 -0.62
N PRO A 6 -5.19 -29.29 0.06
CA PRO A 6 -6.49 -28.87 -0.45
C PRO A 6 -6.48 -27.36 -0.66
N ASP A 7 -6.99 -26.95 -1.82
CA ASP A 7 -7.24 -25.54 -2.10
C ASP A 7 -8.24 -25.00 -1.08
N LEU A 8 -7.70 -24.27 -0.09
CA LEU A 8 -8.47 -23.67 0.99
C LEU A 8 -9.46 -22.60 0.48
N SER A 9 -9.35 -22.20 -0.79
CA SER A 9 -10.33 -21.33 -1.46
C SER A 9 -11.69 -22.04 -1.72
N SER A 10 -11.72 -23.37 -1.59
CA SER A 10 -12.87 -24.23 -1.88
C SER A 10 -13.73 -24.60 -0.65
N ILE A 11 -13.40 -24.13 0.56
CA ILE A 11 -14.12 -24.53 1.79
C ILE A 11 -15.47 -23.79 1.88
N PRO A 12 -16.61 -24.49 1.83
CA PRO A 12 -17.93 -23.87 1.99
C PRO A 12 -18.11 -23.39 3.45
N GLY A 13 -18.38 -22.10 3.65
CA GLY A 13 -18.72 -21.52 4.96
C GLY A 13 -17.94 -20.26 5.36
N ILE A 14 -16.85 -19.93 4.67
CA ILE A 14 -16.20 -18.62 4.83
C ILE A 14 -17.04 -17.60 4.04
N LYS A 15 -17.85 -16.80 4.74
CA LYS A 15 -18.51 -15.64 4.12
C LYS A 15 -17.43 -14.71 3.56
N ARG A 16 -17.34 -14.63 2.23
CA ARG A 16 -16.57 -13.57 1.57
C ARG A 16 -17.27 -12.26 1.90
N ASP A 17 -16.57 -11.34 2.55
CA ASP A 17 -17.04 -9.97 2.64
C ASP A 17 -16.97 -9.42 1.21
N GLU A 18 -18.14 -9.18 0.60
CA GLU A 18 -18.27 -8.75 -0.81
C GLU A 18 -17.56 -7.42 -1.11
N ARG A 19 -17.11 -6.74 -0.05
CA ARG A 19 -16.32 -5.52 -0.11
C ARG A 19 -14.82 -5.76 -0.32
N VAL A 20 -14.33 -7.00 -0.20
CA VAL A 20 -12.92 -7.32 -0.42
C VAL A 20 -12.62 -7.31 -1.92
N VAL A 21 -11.81 -6.34 -2.34
CA VAL A 21 -11.37 -6.17 -3.73
C VAL A 21 -10.17 -7.05 -4.05
N PHE A 22 -9.29 -7.22 -3.06
CA PHE A 22 -8.04 -7.96 -3.19
C PHE A 22 -7.62 -8.50 -1.81
N GLU A 23 -7.09 -9.72 -1.75
CA GLU A 23 -6.54 -10.32 -0.53
C GLU A 23 -5.36 -11.24 -0.86
N TYR A 24 -4.34 -11.23 -0.01
CA TYR A 24 -3.19 -12.14 -0.07
C TYR A 24 -2.64 -12.45 1.32
N GLY A 25 -1.94 -13.58 1.44
CA GLY A 25 -1.40 -14.08 2.71
C GLY A 25 -1.91 -15.48 3.03
N THR A 26 -1.98 -15.81 4.31
CA THR A 26 -2.46 -17.09 4.82
C THR A 26 -3.88 -16.98 5.39
N PRO A 27 -4.56 -18.10 5.62
CA PRO A 27 -5.84 -18.09 6.33
C PRO A 27 -5.78 -17.50 7.75
N GLU A 28 -4.61 -17.38 8.36
CA GLU A 28 -4.45 -16.81 9.70
C GLU A 28 -4.00 -15.35 9.66
N THR A 29 -3.15 -15.00 8.70
CA THR A 29 -2.56 -13.67 8.55
C THR A 29 -2.64 -13.22 7.10
N ALA A 30 -3.42 -12.19 6.81
CA ALA A 30 -3.63 -11.71 5.45
C ALA A 30 -3.65 -10.18 5.38
N PHE A 31 -3.31 -9.65 4.21
CA PHE A 31 -3.50 -8.26 3.84
C PHE A 31 -4.57 -8.16 2.76
N ARG A 32 -5.38 -7.11 2.82
CA ARG A 32 -6.53 -6.96 1.95
C ARG A 32 -6.85 -5.51 1.65
N ILE A 33 -7.46 -5.29 0.49
CA ILE A 33 -8.12 -4.04 0.13
C ILE A 33 -9.61 -4.23 0.31
N VAL A 34 -10.24 -3.40 1.14
CA VAL A 34 -11.67 -3.43 1.44
C VAL A 34 -12.31 -2.12 0.99
N ALA A 35 -13.33 -2.18 0.14
CA ALA A 35 -14.14 -1.03 -0.25
C ALA A 35 -15.15 -0.69 0.85
N ASP A 36 -15.24 0.58 1.26
CA ASP A 36 -16.18 1.02 2.32
C ASP A 36 -17.28 1.97 1.81
N GLY A 37 -17.35 2.17 0.49
CA GLY A 37 -18.29 3.07 -0.16
C GLY A 37 -17.83 4.53 -0.24
N ALA A 38 -16.89 4.94 0.60
CA ALA A 38 -16.21 6.24 0.53
C ALA A 38 -14.85 6.13 -0.17
N GLY A 39 -14.22 4.95 -0.11
CA GLY A 39 -12.93 4.65 -0.70
C GLY A 39 -12.52 3.21 -0.44
N TYR A 40 -11.22 3.03 -0.18
CA TYR A 40 -10.56 1.73 -0.09
C TYR A 40 -9.63 1.72 1.13
N SER A 41 -9.79 0.73 1.99
CA SER A 41 -8.92 0.51 3.14
C SER A 41 -7.96 -0.64 2.87
N PHE A 42 -6.66 -0.39 2.96
CA PHE A 42 -5.68 -1.46 3.12
C PHE A 42 -5.66 -1.90 4.58
N ALA A 43 -6.06 -3.14 4.84
CA ALA A 43 -6.23 -3.70 6.17
C ALA A 43 -5.38 -4.95 6.36
N THR A 44 -4.98 -5.20 7.59
CA THR A 44 -4.41 -6.49 7.99
C THR A 44 -5.47 -7.30 8.71
N ARG A 45 -5.37 -8.62 8.57
CA ARG A 45 -6.10 -9.61 9.33
C ARG A 45 -5.08 -10.48 10.04
N ASP A 46 -5.23 -10.64 11.34
CA ASP A 46 -4.41 -11.51 12.15
C ASP A 46 -5.29 -12.29 13.14
N ARG A 47 -5.27 -13.62 13.03
CA ARG A 47 -5.99 -14.57 13.91
C ARG A 47 -7.45 -14.21 14.16
N GLY A 48 -8.15 -13.80 13.09
CA GLY A 48 -9.59 -13.47 13.13
C GLY A 48 -9.92 -12.02 13.49
N SER A 49 -8.94 -11.23 13.93
CA SER A 49 -9.06 -9.78 14.09
C SER A 49 -8.62 -9.09 12.82
N ALA A 50 -9.26 -7.96 12.48
CA ALA A 50 -8.82 -7.15 11.35
C ALA A 50 -8.96 -5.67 11.66
N TRP A 51 -8.00 -4.88 11.19
CA TRP A 51 -7.98 -3.44 11.39
C TRP A 51 -7.36 -2.73 10.17
N PRO A 52 -7.85 -1.50 9.86
CA PRO A 52 -7.30 -0.71 8.77
C PRO A 52 -5.89 -0.22 9.13
N LEU A 53 -5.04 -0.09 8.11
CA LEU A 53 -3.69 0.48 8.24
C LEU A 53 -3.59 1.81 7.50
N VAL A 54 -4.13 1.87 6.28
CA VAL A 54 -4.12 3.03 5.41
C VAL A 54 -5.43 3.07 4.62
N TRP A 55 -5.98 4.27 4.42
CA TRP A 55 -7.16 4.51 3.60
C TRP A 55 -6.81 5.34 2.37
N PHE A 56 -7.51 5.07 1.26
CA PHE A 56 -7.33 5.68 -0.05
C PHE A 56 -8.70 6.06 -0.62
N ASN A 57 -8.83 7.22 -1.25
CA ASN A 57 -10.05 7.55 -2.01
C ASN A 57 -10.08 6.89 -3.41
N ARG A 58 -8.94 6.37 -3.89
CA ARG A 58 -8.81 5.71 -5.21
C ARG A 58 -8.24 4.30 -5.07
N LEU A 59 -8.78 3.37 -5.86
CA LEU A 59 -8.32 1.97 -5.87
C LEU A 59 -6.88 1.86 -6.38
N GLU A 60 -6.55 2.64 -7.41
CA GLU A 60 -5.24 2.60 -8.06
C GLU A 60 -4.08 2.97 -7.12
N ASP A 61 -4.34 3.79 -6.10
CA ASP A 61 -3.37 4.12 -5.06
C ASP A 61 -3.23 2.98 -4.06
N ALA A 62 -4.34 2.33 -3.71
CA ALA A 62 -4.34 1.15 -2.85
C ALA A 62 -3.58 -0.02 -3.50
N GLU A 63 -3.74 -0.24 -4.81
CA GLU A 63 -3.02 -1.25 -5.57
C GLU A 63 -1.51 -0.95 -5.62
N ARG A 64 -1.11 0.29 -5.92
CA ARG A 64 0.30 0.71 -5.85
C ARG A 64 0.87 0.58 -4.45
N TYR A 65 0.07 0.87 -3.42
CA TYR A 65 0.49 0.74 -2.03
C TYR A 65 0.84 -0.70 -1.66
N VAL A 66 0.09 -1.69 -2.17
CA VAL A 66 0.44 -3.11 -2.00
C VAL A 66 1.85 -3.36 -2.53
N LEU A 67 2.17 -2.91 -3.73
CA LEU A 67 3.50 -3.09 -4.33
C LEU A 67 4.60 -2.42 -3.51
N VAL A 68 4.36 -1.19 -3.05
CA VAL A 68 5.30 -0.45 -2.20
C VAL A 68 5.56 -1.16 -0.87
N ARG A 69 4.50 -1.66 -0.22
CA ARG A 69 4.59 -2.41 1.03
C ARG A 69 5.37 -3.71 0.83
N GLU A 70 5.01 -4.47 -0.18
CA GLU A 70 5.62 -5.77 -0.46
C GLU A 70 7.09 -5.62 -0.88
N GLY A 71 7.41 -4.60 -1.66
CA GLY A 71 8.78 -4.23 -1.96
C GLY A 71 9.56 -3.87 -0.70
N ALA A 72 9.00 -3.03 0.18
CA ALA A 72 9.63 -2.67 1.46
C ALA A 72 9.87 -3.86 2.40
N ALA A 73 9.03 -4.91 2.32
CA ALA A 73 9.21 -6.13 3.11
C ALA A 73 10.32 -7.04 2.56
N ARG A 74 10.60 -6.98 1.25
CA ARG A 74 11.63 -7.80 0.59
C ARG A 74 12.97 -7.11 0.41
N ASN A 75 12.96 -5.78 0.32
CA ASN A 75 14.08 -4.95 -0.06
C ASN A 75 14.24 -3.81 0.93
N ASP A 76 15.36 -3.82 1.66
CA ASP A 76 15.71 -2.83 2.67
C ASP A 76 16.48 -1.62 2.10
N ALA A 77 16.63 -1.56 0.77
CA ALA A 77 17.29 -0.45 0.10
C ALA A 77 16.67 0.91 0.43
N LEU A 78 17.54 1.91 0.50
CA LEU A 78 17.16 3.25 0.92
C LEU A 78 16.28 3.94 -0.13
N TRP A 79 15.17 4.49 0.36
CA TRP A 79 14.29 5.38 -0.41
C TRP A 79 14.62 6.85 -0.19
N PHE A 80 15.26 7.20 0.93
CA PHE A 80 15.49 8.59 1.32
C PHE A 80 16.88 8.72 1.95
N ASP A 81 17.54 9.85 1.73
CA ASP A 81 18.77 10.20 2.42
C ASP A 81 18.39 10.90 3.74
N GLY A 82 18.09 10.10 4.76
CA GLY A 82 17.60 10.57 6.06
C GLY A 82 16.08 10.57 6.17
N ARG A 83 15.49 11.72 6.53
CA ARG A 83 14.05 11.82 6.80
C ARG A 83 13.26 11.68 5.50
N ALA A 84 12.19 10.88 5.54
CA ALA A 84 11.26 10.75 4.42
C ALA A 84 10.74 12.13 4.00
N SER A 85 10.94 12.47 2.73
CA SER A 85 10.49 13.71 2.10
C SER A 85 9.38 13.40 1.10
N THR A 86 8.45 14.34 0.91
CA THR A 86 7.39 14.23 -0.08
C THR A 86 7.80 14.89 -1.39
N PRO A 87 7.44 14.31 -2.55
CA PRO A 87 7.78 14.90 -3.85
C PRO A 87 6.94 16.15 -4.13
N ASP A 88 7.41 16.96 -5.08
CA ASP A 88 6.71 18.17 -5.52
C ASP A 88 5.27 17.87 -5.97
N GLY A 89 4.36 18.80 -5.66
CA GLY A 89 2.94 18.69 -6.00
C GLY A 89 2.12 17.80 -5.04
N VAL A 90 2.73 17.26 -3.98
CA VAL A 90 2.04 16.54 -2.90
C VAL A 90 1.91 17.44 -1.68
N LYS A 91 0.68 17.59 -1.19
CA LYS A 91 0.38 18.31 0.05
C LYS A 91 0.33 17.33 1.22
N VAL A 92 0.95 17.73 2.32
CA VAL A 92 0.91 17.01 3.60
C VAL A 92 -0.04 17.74 4.54
N LEU A 93 -0.99 17.02 5.12
CA LEU A 93 -1.89 17.49 6.15
C LEU A 93 -1.70 16.59 7.38
N GLU A 94 -1.24 17.18 8.48
CA GLU A 94 -1.05 16.48 9.75
C GLU A 94 -2.01 17.08 10.78
N ASP A 95 -2.88 16.26 11.35
CA ASP A 95 -3.64 16.54 12.57
C ASP A 95 -3.26 15.49 13.63
N ASP A 96 -3.45 15.78 14.91
CA ASP A 96 -2.88 15.08 16.09
C ASP A 96 -3.07 13.55 16.12
N SER A 97 -3.89 12.98 15.24
CA SER A 97 -4.12 11.53 15.11
C SER A 97 -4.13 10.98 13.67
N GLU A 98 -4.13 11.83 12.64
CA GLU A 98 -4.24 11.41 11.25
C GLU A 98 -3.24 12.17 10.37
N ARG A 99 -2.46 11.41 9.58
CA ARG A 99 -1.57 11.98 8.57
C ARG A 99 -2.11 11.68 7.19
N GLU A 100 -2.27 12.72 6.40
CA GLU A 100 -2.89 12.67 5.09
C GLU A 100 -1.96 13.26 4.02
N LEU A 101 -1.88 12.57 2.88
CA LEU A 101 -1.27 13.07 1.65
C LEU A 101 -2.36 13.39 0.65
N ARG A 102 -2.24 14.53 -0.05
CA ARG A 102 -3.11 14.90 -1.17
C ARG A 102 -2.32 15.29 -2.40
N TRP A 103 -2.77 14.84 -3.57
CA TRP A 103 -2.23 15.27 -4.86
C TRP A 103 -3.30 15.21 -5.95
N HIS A 104 -2.96 15.73 -7.13
CA HIS A 104 -3.83 15.68 -8.30
C HIS A 104 -3.10 15.05 -9.49
N ILE A 105 -3.76 14.11 -10.19
CA ILE A 105 -3.30 13.51 -11.45
C ILE A 105 -4.49 13.51 -12.40
N ASP A 106 -4.29 13.99 -13.63
CA ASP A 106 -5.30 14.02 -14.69
C ASP A 106 -6.66 14.62 -14.27
N GLY A 107 -6.62 15.65 -13.41
CA GLY A 107 -7.82 16.35 -12.92
C GLY A 107 -8.56 15.64 -11.78
N HIS A 108 -8.03 14.51 -11.29
CA HIS A 108 -8.58 13.77 -10.17
C HIS A 108 -7.80 14.05 -8.89
N GLU A 109 -8.51 14.22 -7.77
CA GLU A 109 -7.90 14.30 -6.44
C GLU A 109 -7.60 12.90 -5.91
N HIS A 110 -6.41 12.74 -5.33
CA HIS A 110 -5.96 11.54 -4.64
C HIS A 110 -5.67 11.90 -3.19
N VAL A 111 -6.16 11.06 -2.29
CA VAL A 111 -6.10 11.23 -0.84
C VAL A 111 -5.68 9.92 -0.21
N VAL A 112 -4.63 9.97 0.61
CA VAL A 112 -4.11 8.82 1.35
C VAL A 112 -3.99 9.17 2.82
N ARG A 113 -4.64 8.40 3.69
CA ARG A 113 -4.63 8.59 5.14
C ARG A 113 -3.96 7.41 5.82
N ALA A 114 -2.89 7.66 6.57
CA ALA A 114 -2.18 6.62 7.30
C ALA A 114 -2.46 6.70 8.80
N LEU A 115 -2.71 5.53 9.41
CA LEU A 115 -3.05 5.40 10.83
C LEU A 115 -1.85 5.03 11.72
N SER A 116 -0.65 4.88 11.15
CA SER A 116 0.57 4.51 11.87
C SER A 116 1.82 5.11 11.22
N ASP A 117 2.94 5.14 11.95
CA ASP A 117 4.24 5.59 11.41
C ASP A 117 4.72 4.75 10.23
N LEU A 118 4.54 3.43 10.31
CA LEU A 118 4.87 2.53 9.22
C LEU A 118 3.97 2.81 8.00
N GLY A 119 2.67 2.93 8.24
CA GLY A 119 1.70 3.28 7.20
C GLY A 119 2.07 4.60 6.52
N TRP A 120 2.49 5.59 7.30
CA TRP A 120 2.92 6.90 6.81
C TRP A 120 4.19 6.82 5.98
N SER A 121 5.23 6.14 6.47
CA SER A 121 6.47 5.94 5.71
C SER A 121 6.21 5.33 4.33
N LEU A 122 5.34 4.32 4.27
CA LEU A 122 4.95 3.67 3.02
C LEU A 122 4.07 4.58 2.13
N ALA A 123 3.18 5.38 2.72
CA ALA A 123 2.38 6.35 1.98
C ALA A 123 3.27 7.44 1.32
N VAL A 124 4.34 7.85 2.00
CA VAL A 124 5.34 8.77 1.41
C VAL A 124 6.07 8.11 0.24
N ARG A 125 6.47 6.83 0.34
CA ARG A 125 7.05 6.08 -0.79
C ARG A 125 6.07 5.96 -1.96
N LEU A 126 4.79 5.70 -1.68
CA LEU A 126 3.72 5.70 -2.68
C LEU A 126 3.65 7.03 -3.43
N ALA A 127 3.75 8.16 -2.72
CA ALA A 127 3.71 9.47 -3.35
C ALA A 127 4.83 9.68 -4.39
N TRP A 128 6.01 9.09 -4.19
CA TRP A 128 7.11 9.12 -5.16
C TRP A 128 6.83 8.29 -6.41
N VAL A 129 6.03 7.22 -6.31
CA VAL A 129 5.67 6.36 -7.43
C VAL A 129 4.27 6.64 -8.01
N ARG A 130 3.59 7.70 -7.54
CA ARG A 130 2.16 7.96 -7.82
C ARG A 130 1.81 8.10 -9.31
N GLN A 131 2.76 8.53 -10.15
CA GLN A 131 2.55 8.71 -11.59
C GLN A 131 3.06 7.52 -12.43
N HIS A 132 3.67 6.52 -11.79
CA HIS A 132 4.21 5.35 -12.47
C HIS A 132 3.12 4.31 -12.70
N SER A 133 3.25 3.55 -13.79
CA SER A 133 2.48 2.34 -14.03
C SER A 133 2.85 1.25 -13.01
N LEU A 134 1.95 0.29 -12.77
CA LEU A 134 2.22 -0.81 -11.82
C LEU A 134 3.50 -1.60 -12.18
N ALA A 135 3.78 -1.78 -13.47
CA ALA A 135 5.00 -2.45 -13.93
C ALA A 135 6.27 -1.66 -13.53
N GLU A 136 6.28 -0.35 -13.75
CA GLU A 136 7.39 0.50 -13.33
C GLU A 136 7.53 0.53 -11.80
N VAL A 137 6.42 0.51 -11.04
CA VAL A 137 6.47 0.42 -9.57
C VAL A 137 7.17 -0.86 -9.12
N VAL A 138 6.89 -2.00 -9.76
CA VAL A 138 7.60 -3.27 -9.47
C VAL A 138 9.10 -3.12 -9.71
N GLU A 139 9.50 -2.58 -10.87
CA GLU A 139 10.90 -2.36 -11.19
C GLU A 139 11.61 -1.40 -10.21
N ILE A 140 10.90 -0.39 -9.72
CA ILE A 140 11.43 0.57 -8.74
C ILE A 140 11.61 -0.11 -7.39
N VAL A 141 10.59 -0.81 -6.88
CA VAL A 141 10.63 -1.36 -5.51
C VAL A 141 11.58 -2.53 -5.36
N ASP A 142 11.86 -3.26 -6.45
CA ASP A 142 12.84 -4.35 -6.48
C ASP A 142 14.26 -3.85 -6.85
N SER A 143 14.44 -2.55 -7.14
CA SER A 143 15.75 -1.93 -7.42
C SER A 143 16.66 -1.93 -6.18
N PRO A 144 17.99 -2.12 -6.31
CA PRO A 144 18.92 -1.92 -5.19
C PRO A 144 19.04 -0.45 -4.74
N ALA A 145 18.52 0.50 -5.53
CA ALA A 145 18.52 1.93 -5.22
C ALA A 145 17.19 2.57 -5.63
N PRO A 146 16.08 2.25 -4.94
CA PRO A 146 14.75 2.75 -5.30
C PRO A 146 14.66 4.27 -5.18
N GLY A 147 15.31 4.87 -4.17
CA GLY A 147 15.30 6.31 -3.98
C GLY A 147 15.97 7.09 -5.13
N GLN A 148 17.04 6.53 -5.72
CA GLN A 148 17.69 7.14 -6.89
C GLN A 148 16.80 7.06 -8.14
N ARG A 149 16.05 5.96 -8.31
CA ARG A 149 15.13 5.78 -9.46
C ARG A 149 14.02 6.82 -9.50
N VAL A 150 13.54 7.24 -8.33
CA VAL A 150 12.45 8.23 -8.20
C VAL A 150 12.95 9.64 -7.88
N GLY A 151 14.26 9.84 -7.74
CA GLY A 151 14.86 11.15 -7.47
C GLY A 151 14.72 11.65 -6.02
N SER A 152 14.40 10.77 -5.08
CA SER A 152 14.32 11.09 -3.65
C SER A 152 15.66 10.97 -2.91
N VAL A 153 16.69 10.43 -3.59
CA VAL A 153 18.09 10.40 -3.16
C VAL A 153 18.96 10.94 -4.29
N GLN A 154 19.85 11.88 -3.98
CA GLN A 154 20.85 12.39 -4.93
C GLN A 154 22.12 11.52 -4.84
N SER A 155 22.81 11.34 -5.98
CA SER A 155 24.07 10.58 -6.06
C SER A 155 25.28 11.41 -5.64
#